data_AF-A0A660LCT8-F1
#
_entry.id   AF-A0A660LCT8-F1
#
_cell.length_a   1.000
_cell.length_b   1.000
_cell.length_c   1.000
_cell.angle_alpha   90.00
_cell.angle_beta   90.00
_cell.angle_gamma   90.00
#
_symmetry.space_group_name_H-M   'P 1'
#
loop_
_entity.id
_entity.type
_entity.pdbx_description
1 polymer ?
#
loop_
_entity_poly.entity_id
_entity_poly.type
_entity_poly.pdbx_seq_one_letter_code
_entity_poly.pdbx_strand_id
1 'polypeptide(L)'
;MPPFIQNILALPAKTKAILGVSAFAILAIAFLLLKIATAPAYSTIASGLDPAQTGKITAALDEQGIAYELQNNGTALAVQKASMAQARIALASQGVGTTGGGGSDEGYTLLDQSKLGASQFQQQVTYQRALEGEIGKTLASVQGVSNPQVQVVMPQDDLFQDEASAATASVQLGNTADTLEPGAVRGMAQTVASSVKGLKSANVTITDSTGTILWPSDEAGATGSGTKQAAEARFARQKEAAINAMLAQTLGPNKAKVTVNADLNVDDTTEESETYGGQSTPLTETIESEKMEGANAAGAGGTAGTGRNVPTYSDNGNNGAGAGGNYENKKQTTVNGVNKKVTKTKKAPGEVNKMNVALILDKSVPADVATALKNTVATAAGVDTQRGDTITSTQFAFAKAETPKAGPVPTTLLGPLKWVGLGLAALLFLFFMTRGMRKRENENLTPAWLTEISEPVSLAQLEAGAGQNFTLDNASTAMLPPRAPDASMHQLDQLMEREPERVAAQVKAWMAED
;
A
#
# COMPACT_ATOMS: atom_id res chain seq x y z
N MET A 1 67.50 4.26 39.35
CA MET A 1 66.96 4.76 38.06
C MET A 1 67.94 4.35 36.96
N PRO A 2 67.49 3.72 35.87
CA PRO A 2 68.37 3.24 34.81
C PRO A 2 69.09 4.40 34.08
N PRO A 3 70.34 4.19 33.64
CA PRO A 3 71.22 5.25 33.10
C PRO A 3 70.68 5.92 31.82
N PHE A 4 69.73 5.29 31.13
CA PHE A 4 69.04 5.84 29.97
C PHE A 4 68.17 7.08 30.30
N ILE A 5 67.59 7.13 31.50
CA ILE A 5 66.70 8.25 31.92
C ILE A 5 67.51 9.52 32.18
N GLN A 6 68.77 9.39 32.61
CA GLN A 6 69.66 10.53 32.87
C GLN A 6 70.15 11.19 31.57
N ASN A 7 70.42 10.41 30.52
CA ASN A 7 70.75 10.96 29.19
C ASN A 7 69.57 11.67 28.52
N ILE A 8 68.33 11.25 28.79
CA ILE A 8 67.12 11.95 28.31
C ILE A 8 66.94 13.29 29.03
N LEU A 9 67.38 13.42 30.29
CA LEU A 9 67.31 14.68 31.03
C LEU A 9 68.38 15.71 30.62
N ALA A 10 69.50 15.29 30.01
CA ALA A 10 70.60 16.16 29.60
C ALA A 10 70.50 16.73 28.16
N LEU A 11 69.51 16.30 27.37
CA LEU A 11 69.30 16.78 26.00
C LEU A 11 68.64 18.17 25.96
N PRO A 12 68.90 19.01 24.94
CA PRO A 12 68.23 20.31 24.80
C PRO A 12 66.71 20.12 24.70
N ALA A 13 65.93 21.05 25.26
CA ALA A 13 64.47 20.95 25.37
C ALA A 13 63.76 20.64 24.03
N LYS A 14 64.34 21.08 22.91
CA LYS A 14 63.87 20.81 21.55
C LYS A 14 63.95 19.32 21.19
N THR A 15 65.03 18.62 21.56
CA THR A 15 65.20 17.19 21.26
C THR A 15 64.30 16.31 22.13
N LYS A 16 64.03 16.71 23.39
CA LYS A 16 63.06 16.00 24.25
C LYS A 16 61.63 16.11 23.74
N ALA A 17 61.25 17.28 23.22
CA ALA A 17 59.94 17.47 22.61
C ALA A 17 59.78 16.62 21.33
N ILE A 18 60.81 16.56 20.48
CA ILE A 18 60.80 15.73 19.26
C ILE A 18 60.71 14.23 19.59
N LEU A 19 61.46 13.75 20.59
CA LEU A 19 61.42 12.35 21.04
C LEU A 19 60.08 11.97 21.69
N GLY A 20 59.47 12.88 22.45
CA GLY A 20 58.14 12.67 23.02
C GLY A 20 57.05 12.61 21.95
N VAL A 21 57.11 13.49 20.95
CA VAL A 21 56.16 13.50 19.82
C VAL A 21 56.34 12.27 18.94
N SER A 22 57.58 11.83 18.68
CA SER A 22 57.81 10.61 17.87
C SER A 22 57.35 9.34 18.59
N ALA A 23 57.60 9.21 19.89
CA ALA A 23 57.10 8.09 20.70
C ALA A 23 55.56 8.06 20.73
N PHE A 24 54.92 9.23 20.88
CA PHE A 24 53.46 9.32 20.81
C PHE A 24 52.91 8.98 19.43
N ALA A 25 53.57 9.45 18.35
CA ALA A 25 53.17 9.12 16.98
C ALA A 25 53.28 7.62 16.70
N ILE A 26 54.35 6.96 17.17
CA ILE A 26 54.54 5.51 17.03
C ILE A 26 53.45 4.75 17.81
N LEU A 27 53.15 5.16 19.04
CA LEU A 27 52.07 4.55 19.83
C LEU A 27 50.70 4.77 19.20
N ALA A 28 50.43 5.94 18.64
CA ALA A 28 49.18 6.24 17.93
C ALA A 28 49.04 5.40 16.66
N ILE A 29 50.12 5.22 15.89
CA ILE A 29 50.13 4.37 14.69
C ILE A 29 49.97 2.90 15.08
N ALA A 30 50.65 2.43 16.12
CA ALA A 30 50.51 1.06 16.62
C ALA A 30 49.07 0.79 17.09
N PHE A 31 48.46 1.74 17.81
CA PHE A 31 47.06 1.64 18.24
C PHE A 31 46.09 1.63 17.04
N LEU A 32 46.32 2.48 16.03
CA LEU A 32 45.53 2.50 14.80
C LEU A 32 45.62 1.17 14.04
N LEU A 33 46.84 0.63 13.89
CA LEU A 33 47.06 -0.66 13.23
C LEU A 33 46.40 -1.81 14.00
N LEU A 34 46.46 -1.79 15.32
CA LEU A 34 45.82 -2.81 16.16
C LEU A 34 44.30 -2.74 16.09
N LYS A 35 43.73 -1.53 16.02
CA LYS A 35 42.30 -1.31 15.76
C LYS A 35 41.85 -1.80 14.38
N ILE A 36 42.65 -1.60 13.34
CA ILE A 36 42.36 -2.08 11.98
C ILE A 36 42.48 -3.61 11.92
N ALA A 37 43.48 -4.19 12.56
CA ALA A 37 43.70 -5.64 12.57
C ALA A 37 42.63 -6.42 13.37
N THR A 38 41.99 -5.78 14.35
CA THR A 38 40.91 -6.36 15.17
C THR A 38 39.51 -6.01 14.68
N ALA A 39 39.38 -5.36 13.51
CA ALA A 39 38.06 -5.04 12.95
C ALA A 39 37.30 -6.33 12.58
N PRO A 40 36.05 -6.52 13.08
CA PRO A 40 35.26 -7.70 12.77
C PRO A 40 34.90 -7.74 11.27
N ALA A 41 35.12 -8.89 10.63
CA ALA A 41 34.77 -9.10 9.22
C ALA A 41 33.26 -9.36 9.09
N TYR A 42 32.56 -8.47 8.41
CA TYR A 42 31.13 -8.61 8.08
C TYR A 42 30.95 -9.32 6.74
N SER A 43 29.94 -10.19 6.66
CA SER A 43 29.54 -10.89 5.44
C SER A 43 28.05 -10.64 5.20
N THR A 44 27.70 -10.31 3.96
CA THR A 44 26.32 -10.06 3.55
C THR A 44 25.50 -11.34 3.70
N ILE A 45 24.42 -11.27 4.49
CA ILE A 45 23.47 -12.38 4.71
C ILE A 45 22.25 -12.25 3.79
N ALA A 46 21.87 -11.03 3.45
CA ALA A 46 20.70 -10.72 2.64
C ALA A 46 20.93 -9.46 1.80
N SER A 47 20.41 -9.43 0.57
CA SER A 47 20.51 -8.31 -0.38
C SER A 47 19.22 -8.13 -1.16
N GLY A 48 18.90 -6.90 -1.56
CA GLY A 48 17.64 -6.59 -2.27
C GLY A 48 16.43 -6.57 -1.34
N LEU A 49 16.63 -6.21 -0.07
CA LEU A 49 15.57 -6.13 0.93
C LEU A 49 14.79 -4.82 0.78
N ASP A 50 13.46 -4.92 0.86
CA ASP A 50 12.58 -3.77 1.09
C ASP A 50 12.72 -3.27 2.54
N PRO A 51 12.74 -1.95 2.81
CA PRO A 51 12.73 -1.37 4.15
C PRO A 51 11.85 -2.08 5.20
N ALA A 52 10.66 -2.57 4.83
CA ALA A 52 9.77 -3.30 5.72
C ALA A 52 10.32 -4.69 6.12
N GLN A 53 10.99 -5.38 5.20
CA GLN A 53 11.67 -6.65 5.46
C GLN A 53 12.96 -6.44 6.25
N THR A 54 13.71 -5.36 5.95
CA THR A 54 14.89 -4.97 6.72
C THR A 54 14.54 -4.74 8.20
N GLY A 55 13.41 -4.10 8.50
CA GLY A 55 12.91 -3.94 9.87
C GLY A 55 12.63 -5.27 10.59
N LYS A 56 12.05 -6.25 9.90
CA LYS A 56 11.78 -7.59 10.46
C LYS A 56 13.06 -8.38 10.71
N ILE A 57 14.01 -8.35 9.77
CA ILE A 57 15.29 -9.05 9.87
C ILE A 57 16.16 -8.45 10.98
N THR A 58 16.19 -7.12 11.10
CA THR A 58 16.95 -6.43 12.16
C THR A 58 16.36 -6.71 13.54
N ALA A 59 15.03 -6.67 13.70
CA ALA A 59 14.37 -7.04 14.95
C ALA A 59 14.68 -8.49 15.37
N ALA A 60 14.65 -9.44 14.42
CA ALA A 60 14.98 -10.83 14.65
C ALA A 60 16.43 -11.05 15.13
N LEU A 61 17.36 -10.28 14.57
CA LEU A 61 18.78 -10.35 14.93
C LEU A 61 19.07 -9.63 16.26
N ASP A 62 18.39 -8.53 16.53
CA ASP A 62 18.46 -7.81 17.82
C ASP A 62 17.94 -8.69 18.97
N GLU A 63 16.85 -9.42 18.77
CA GLU A 63 16.31 -10.35 19.77
C GLU A 63 17.30 -11.45 20.16
N GLN A 64 18.12 -11.89 19.20
CA GLN A 64 19.16 -12.90 19.41
C GLN A 64 20.53 -12.31 19.77
N GLY A 65 20.62 -10.98 19.92
CA GLY A 65 21.85 -10.28 20.28
C GLY A 65 22.96 -10.36 19.21
N ILE A 66 22.60 -10.53 17.94
CA ILE A 66 23.56 -10.69 16.84
C ILE A 66 23.86 -9.33 16.21
N ALA A 67 25.12 -8.90 16.27
CA ALA A 67 25.55 -7.65 15.65
C ALA A 67 25.40 -7.69 14.10
N TYR A 68 24.77 -6.66 13.55
CA TYR A 68 24.56 -6.49 12.11
C TYR A 68 24.97 -5.10 11.63
N GLU A 69 25.20 -4.98 10.33
CA GLU A 69 25.50 -3.74 9.62
C GLU A 69 24.59 -3.60 8.41
N LEU A 70 23.96 -2.43 8.27
CA LEU A 70 23.15 -2.10 7.10
C LEU A 70 24.05 -1.60 5.97
N GLN A 71 23.97 -2.29 4.84
CA GLN A 71 24.69 -1.97 3.61
C GLN A 71 23.71 -1.46 2.54
N ASN A 72 24.20 -0.76 1.52
CA ASN A 72 23.39 -0.24 0.40
C ASN A 72 22.12 0.53 0.86
N ASN A 73 22.29 1.50 1.75
CA ASN A 73 21.20 2.33 2.29
C ASN A 73 20.03 1.52 2.90
N GLY A 74 20.33 0.36 3.50
CA GLY A 74 19.33 -0.48 4.18
C GLY A 74 18.67 -1.54 3.30
N THR A 75 19.13 -1.71 2.05
CA THR A 75 18.66 -2.78 1.14
C THR A 75 19.52 -4.04 1.19
N ALA A 76 20.63 -4.00 1.93
CA ALA A 76 21.45 -5.17 2.21
C ALA A 76 21.80 -5.21 3.69
N LEU A 77 21.94 -6.42 4.22
CA LEU A 77 22.32 -6.64 5.61
C LEU A 77 23.52 -7.56 5.67
N ALA A 78 24.50 -7.19 6.49
CA ALA A 78 25.66 -8.00 6.79
C ALA A 78 25.74 -8.31 8.28
N VAL A 79 26.24 -9.50 8.60
CA VAL A 79 26.49 -9.96 9.97
C VAL A 79 27.94 -10.40 10.09
N GLN A 80 28.47 -10.44 11.32
CA GLN A 80 29.83 -10.91 11.54
C GLN A 80 29.99 -12.33 10.98
N LYS A 81 31.11 -12.60 10.28
CA LYS A 81 31.36 -13.88 9.61
C LYS A 81 31.26 -15.08 10.57
N ALA A 82 31.63 -14.90 11.84
CA ALA A 82 31.52 -15.91 12.90
C ALA A 82 30.06 -16.21 13.28
N SER A 83 29.15 -15.24 13.16
CA SER A 83 27.74 -15.34 13.58
C SER A 83 26.79 -15.65 12.41
N MET A 84 27.30 -15.84 11.19
CA MET A 84 26.50 -16.15 9.99
C MET A 84 25.56 -17.35 10.16
N ALA A 85 26.06 -18.45 10.72
CA ALA A 85 25.25 -19.66 10.91
C ALA A 85 24.14 -19.42 11.94
N GLN A 86 24.46 -18.75 13.04
CA GLN A 86 23.51 -18.41 14.10
C GLN A 86 22.44 -17.43 13.59
N ALA A 87 22.83 -16.43 12.81
CA ALA A 87 21.93 -15.48 12.17
C ALA A 87 20.95 -16.18 11.21
N ARG A 88 21.41 -17.16 10.41
CA ARG A 88 20.52 -17.93 9.54
C ARG A 88 19.52 -18.78 10.31
N ILE A 89 19.96 -19.40 11.41
CA ILE A 89 19.08 -20.20 12.27
C ILE A 89 18.03 -19.29 12.94
N ALA A 90 18.45 -18.13 13.45
CA ALA A 90 17.56 -17.14 14.05
C ALA A 90 16.48 -16.66 13.06
N LEU A 91 16.88 -16.27 11.86
CA LEU A 91 15.95 -15.81 10.82
C LEU A 91 14.99 -16.91 10.37
N ALA A 92 15.49 -18.14 10.21
CA ALA A 92 14.65 -19.30 9.90
C ALA A 92 13.63 -19.60 11.01
N SER A 93 14.03 -19.48 12.29
CA SER A 93 13.14 -19.72 13.43
C SER A 93 11.99 -18.72 13.53
N GLN A 94 12.18 -17.50 13.01
CA GLN A 94 11.15 -16.46 12.95
C GLN A 94 10.41 -16.42 11.61
N GLY A 95 10.69 -17.36 10.70
CA GLY A 95 10.06 -17.42 9.38
C GLY A 95 10.43 -16.23 8.46
N VAL A 96 11.53 -15.54 8.75
CA VAL A 96 11.99 -14.38 7.97
C VAL A 96 12.99 -14.85 6.92
N GLY A 97 12.62 -14.80 5.65
CA GLY A 97 13.47 -15.20 4.53
C GLY A 97 14.67 -14.25 4.33
N THR A 98 15.83 -14.81 4.00
CA THR A 98 17.07 -14.03 3.71
C THR A 98 17.12 -13.48 2.28
N THR A 99 16.15 -13.84 1.45
CA THR A 99 15.98 -13.33 0.10
C THR A 99 14.82 -12.33 0.10
N GLY A 100 15.07 -11.10 -0.39
CA GLY A 100 13.99 -10.19 -0.75
C GLY A 100 13.16 -10.88 -1.84
N GLY A 101 11.99 -11.37 -1.48
CA GLY A 101 11.15 -12.19 -2.36
C GLY A 101 10.64 -13.44 -1.69
N GLY A 102 9.85 -13.27 -0.61
CA GLY A 102 9.02 -14.35 -0.11
C GLY A 102 7.87 -14.61 -1.09
N GLY A 103 8.07 -15.52 -2.05
CA GLY A 103 7.03 -16.20 -2.82
C GLY A 103 6.03 -15.37 -3.66
N SER A 104 6.10 -14.04 -3.62
CA SER A 104 5.10 -13.11 -4.19
C SER A 104 5.69 -12.12 -5.21
N ASP A 105 7.01 -12.12 -5.41
CA ASP A 105 7.71 -11.19 -6.34
C ASP A 105 8.08 -11.80 -7.69
N GLU A 106 7.80 -13.09 -7.90
CA GLU A 106 8.09 -13.79 -9.15
C GLU A 106 6.89 -13.67 -10.10
N GLY A 107 6.73 -12.48 -10.71
CA GLY A 107 5.79 -12.24 -11.80
C GLY A 107 6.31 -12.76 -13.15
N TYR A 108 6.20 -11.96 -14.21
CA TYR A 108 6.70 -12.34 -15.54
C TYR A 108 8.23 -12.55 -15.63
N THR A 109 8.99 -12.14 -14.62
CA THR A 109 10.44 -12.39 -14.51
C THR A 109 10.78 -13.88 -14.48
N LEU A 110 9.84 -14.76 -14.10
CA LEU A 110 10.01 -16.21 -14.15
C LEU A 110 10.10 -16.73 -15.59
N LEU A 111 9.49 -16.02 -16.55
CA LEU A 111 9.46 -16.41 -17.96
C LEU A 111 10.82 -16.16 -18.66
N ASP A 112 11.57 -15.17 -18.20
CA ASP A 112 12.92 -14.83 -18.71
C ASP A 112 13.96 -15.93 -18.40
N GLN A 113 13.69 -16.75 -17.38
CA GLN A 113 14.57 -17.85 -16.96
C GLN A 113 14.27 -19.18 -17.68
N SER A 114 13.32 -19.19 -18.62
CA SER A 114 12.91 -20.42 -19.31
C SER A 114 14.04 -20.96 -20.20
N LYS A 115 14.47 -22.20 -19.93
CA LYS A 115 15.50 -22.88 -20.73
C LYS A 115 14.96 -23.30 -22.10
N LEU A 116 15.79 -23.23 -23.14
CA LEU A 116 15.48 -23.80 -24.45
C LEU A 116 15.26 -25.32 -24.29
N GLY A 117 14.12 -25.84 -24.77
CA GLY A 117 13.74 -27.26 -24.65
C GLY A 117 12.74 -27.60 -23.54
N ALA A 118 12.11 -26.61 -22.88
CA ALA A 118 11.02 -26.86 -21.93
C ALA A 118 9.79 -27.50 -22.61
N SER A 119 9.09 -28.38 -21.90
CA SER A 119 7.84 -28.97 -22.38
C SER A 119 6.68 -27.97 -22.36
N GLN A 120 5.65 -28.19 -23.19
CA GLN A 120 4.44 -27.37 -23.20
C GLN A 120 3.79 -27.28 -21.82
N PHE A 121 3.75 -28.39 -21.08
CA PHE A 121 3.24 -28.43 -19.71
C PHE A 121 4.05 -27.52 -18.78
N GLN A 122 5.38 -27.60 -18.86
CA GLN A 122 6.26 -26.75 -18.06
C GLN A 122 6.09 -25.26 -18.40
N GLN A 123 5.94 -24.91 -19.68
CA GLN A 123 5.65 -23.55 -20.11
C GLN A 123 4.30 -23.06 -19.56
N GLN A 124 3.26 -23.91 -19.59
CA GLN A 124 1.93 -23.55 -19.09
C GLN A 124 1.93 -23.33 -17.57
N VAL A 125 2.57 -24.20 -16.79
CA VAL A 125 2.73 -24.03 -15.34
C VAL A 125 3.56 -22.78 -15.01
N THR A 126 4.62 -22.52 -15.78
CA THR A 126 5.46 -21.32 -15.61
C THR A 126 4.68 -20.05 -15.90
N TYR A 127 3.89 -20.04 -16.98
CA TYR A 127 3.00 -18.94 -17.34
C TYR A 127 1.93 -18.71 -16.27
N GLN A 128 1.32 -19.77 -15.74
CA GLN A 128 0.34 -19.68 -14.65
C GLN A 128 0.94 -19.03 -13.40
N ARG A 129 2.10 -19.51 -12.95
CA ARG A 129 2.80 -18.95 -11.79
C ARG A 129 3.20 -17.49 -12.01
N ALA A 130 3.69 -17.16 -13.20
CA ALA A 130 4.03 -15.78 -13.56
C ALA A 130 2.80 -14.86 -13.54
N LEU A 131 1.66 -15.33 -14.05
CA LEU A 131 0.39 -14.59 -14.04
C LEU A 131 -0.11 -14.37 -12.60
N GLU A 132 -0.07 -15.39 -11.75
CA GLU A 132 -0.44 -15.30 -10.33
C GLU A 132 0.43 -14.27 -9.58
N GLY A 133 1.75 -14.28 -9.82
CA GLY A 133 2.69 -13.31 -9.26
C GLY A 133 2.42 -11.87 -9.73
N GLU A 134 2.15 -11.67 -11.03
CA GLU A 134 1.88 -10.33 -11.57
C GLU A 134 0.55 -9.76 -11.06
N ILE A 135 -0.49 -10.60 -10.95
CA ILE A 135 -1.76 -10.19 -10.36
C ILE A 135 -1.55 -9.84 -8.88
N GLY A 136 -0.81 -10.66 -8.13
CA GLY A 136 -0.43 -10.39 -6.74
C GLY A 136 0.27 -9.03 -6.60
N LYS A 137 1.27 -8.75 -7.43
CA LYS A 137 1.99 -7.47 -7.46
C LYS A 137 1.07 -6.28 -7.76
N THR A 138 0.15 -6.46 -8.70
CA THR A 138 -0.86 -5.44 -9.04
C THR A 138 -1.77 -5.17 -7.85
N LEU A 139 -2.27 -6.20 -7.17
CA LEU A 139 -3.10 -6.05 -5.97
C LEU A 139 -2.34 -5.43 -4.80
N ALA A 140 -1.04 -5.73 -4.65
CA ALA A 140 -0.20 -5.15 -3.59
C ALA A 140 -0.01 -3.63 -3.74
N SER A 141 -0.20 -3.09 -4.95
CA SER A 141 -0.17 -1.63 -5.18
C SER A 141 -1.41 -0.89 -4.65
N VAL A 142 -2.48 -1.62 -4.33
CA VAL A 142 -3.71 -1.05 -3.79
C VAL A 142 -3.48 -0.66 -2.32
N GLN A 143 -3.85 0.57 -1.98
CA GLN A 143 -3.69 1.08 -0.61
C GLN A 143 -4.45 0.20 0.38
N GLY A 144 -3.75 -0.20 1.46
CA GLY A 144 -4.33 -1.06 2.49
C GLY A 144 -4.27 -2.55 2.16
N VAL A 145 -3.67 -2.97 1.04
CA VAL A 145 -3.42 -4.38 0.74
C VAL A 145 -1.99 -4.77 1.12
N SER A 146 -1.85 -5.89 1.82
CA SER A 146 -0.58 -6.45 2.28
C SER A 146 -0.51 -7.92 1.90
N ASN A 147 0.59 -8.29 1.24
CA ASN A 147 0.93 -9.67 0.89
C ASN A 147 -0.23 -10.48 0.25
N PRO A 148 -0.78 -10.02 -0.89
CA PRO A 148 -1.84 -10.74 -1.58
C PRO A 148 -1.29 -12.04 -2.19
N GLN A 149 -1.91 -13.17 -1.87
CA GLN A 149 -1.62 -14.46 -2.48
C GLN A 149 -2.74 -14.83 -3.43
N VAL A 150 -2.41 -15.02 -4.71
CA VAL A 150 -3.38 -15.29 -5.78
C VAL A 150 -3.17 -16.70 -6.30
N GLN A 151 -4.26 -17.45 -6.46
CA GLN A 151 -4.29 -18.76 -7.08
C GLN A 151 -5.34 -18.73 -8.18
N VAL A 152 -4.94 -19.08 -9.41
CA VAL A 152 -5.83 -19.06 -10.57
C VAL A 152 -5.91 -20.46 -11.15
N VAL A 153 -7.13 -20.94 -11.42
CA VAL A 153 -7.35 -22.15 -12.21
C VAL A 153 -7.79 -21.73 -13.60
N MET A 154 -6.92 -21.96 -14.59
CA MET A 154 -7.23 -21.71 -15.99
C MET A 154 -8.06 -22.87 -16.58
N PRO A 155 -8.96 -22.57 -17.52
CA PRO A 155 -9.72 -23.59 -18.24
C PRO A 155 -8.75 -24.45 -19.07
N GLN A 156 -8.98 -25.76 -19.12
CA GLN A 156 -8.29 -26.65 -20.06
C GLN A 156 -9.13 -26.76 -21.33
N ASP A 157 -8.50 -26.50 -22.48
CA ASP A 157 -9.11 -26.72 -23.79
C ASP A 157 -9.06 -28.23 -24.09
N ASP A 158 -10.14 -28.95 -23.77
CA ASP A 158 -10.31 -30.35 -24.17
C ASP A 158 -11.06 -30.41 -25.50
N LEU A 159 -10.45 -31.03 -26.52
CA LEU A 159 -11.03 -31.19 -27.86
C LEU A 159 -12.24 -32.15 -27.88
N PHE A 160 -12.47 -32.89 -26.79
CA PHE A 160 -13.53 -33.89 -26.68
C PHE A 160 -14.66 -33.51 -25.72
N GLN A 161 -14.64 -32.31 -25.13
CA GLN A 161 -15.68 -31.82 -24.24
C GLN A 161 -16.43 -30.66 -24.89
N ASP A 162 -17.76 -30.76 -24.97
CA ASP A 162 -18.61 -29.68 -25.48
C ASP A 162 -18.65 -28.46 -24.52
N GLU A 163 -18.35 -28.67 -23.23
CA GLU A 163 -18.27 -27.63 -22.21
C GLU A 163 -16.83 -27.47 -21.66
N ALA A 164 -16.25 -26.29 -21.88
CA ALA A 164 -15.01 -25.89 -21.24
C ALA A 164 -15.21 -25.66 -19.74
N SER A 165 -14.30 -26.19 -18.91
CA SER A 165 -14.31 -25.94 -17.46
C SER A 165 -14.18 -24.44 -17.16
N ALA A 166 -14.94 -23.91 -16.21
CA ALA A 166 -14.89 -22.47 -15.91
C ALA A 166 -13.59 -22.07 -15.20
N ALA A 167 -13.03 -20.92 -15.56
CA ALA A 167 -11.92 -20.32 -14.83
C ALA A 167 -12.39 -19.91 -13.43
N THR A 168 -11.55 -20.14 -12.43
CA THR A 168 -11.78 -19.73 -11.03
C THR A 168 -10.52 -19.10 -10.44
N ALA A 169 -10.69 -18.22 -9.44
CA ALA A 169 -9.56 -17.64 -8.74
C ALA A 169 -9.84 -17.48 -7.24
N SER A 170 -8.81 -17.66 -6.43
CA SER A 170 -8.82 -17.41 -5.00
C SER A 170 -7.72 -16.41 -4.64
N VAL A 171 -8.07 -15.39 -3.86
CA VAL A 171 -7.16 -14.36 -3.40
C VAL A 171 -7.21 -14.30 -1.88
N GLN A 172 -6.08 -14.51 -1.23
CA GLN A 172 -5.94 -14.33 0.20
C GLN A 172 -5.15 -13.06 0.48
N LEU A 173 -5.71 -12.18 1.31
CA LEU A 173 -5.07 -10.94 1.73
C LEU A 173 -4.46 -11.11 3.12
N GLY A 174 -3.29 -10.53 3.36
CA GLY A 174 -2.63 -10.52 4.67
C GLY A 174 -3.26 -9.54 5.68
N ASN A 175 -4.24 -8.75 5.27
CA ASN A 175 -4.96 -7.79 6.10
C ASN A 175 -6.10 -8.43 6.88
N THR A 176 -6.63 -7.72 7.87
CA THR A 176 -7.91 -8.02 8.50
C THR A 176 -9.04 -7.25 7.81
N ALA A 177 -10.25 -7.83 7.81
CA ALA A 177 -11.44 -7.28 7.13
C ALA A 177 -11.73 -5.79 7.43
N ASP A 178 -11.50 -5.33 8.66
CA ASP A 178 -11.81 -3.96 9.09
C ASP A 178 -10.95 -2.87 8.43
N THR A 179 -9.84 -3.26 7.78
CA THR A 179 -8.89 -2.31 7.16
C THR A 179 -9.20 -2.00 5.70
N LEU A 180 -10.11 -2.74 5.07
CA LEU A 180 -10.37 -2.66 3.63
C LEU A 180 -11.76 -2.10 3.35
N GLU A 181 -11.83 -1.08 2.50
CA GLU A 181 -13.10 -0.55 2.03
C GLU A 181 -13.78 -1.55 1.07
N PRO A 182 -15.11 -1.79 1.18
CA PRO A 182 -15.83 -2.68 0.26
C PRO A 182 -15.67 -2.31 -1.21
N GLY A 183 -15.52 -1.01 -1.52
CA GLY A 183 -15.22 -0.53 -2.86
C GLY A 183 -13.85 -1.00 -3.38
N ALA A 184 -12.83 -1.02 -2.52
CA ALA A 184 -11.51 -1.54 -2.86
C ALA A 184 -11.56 -3.04 -3.14
N VAL A 185 -12.29 -3.81 -2.32
CA VAL A 185 -12.48 -5.25 -2.52
C VAL A 185 -13.17 -5.57 -3.85
N ARG A 186 -14.21 -4.81 -4.22
CA ARG A 186 -14.86 -4.92 -5.53
C ARG A 186 -13.90 -4.60 -6.68
N GLY A 187 -13.10 -3.54 -6.52
CA GLY A 187 -12.06 -3.19 -7.48
C GLY A 187 -11.06 -4.33 -7.69
N MET A 188 -10.58 -4.94 -6.60
CA MET A 188 -9.68 -6.10 -6.66
C MET A 188 -10.30 -7.28 -7.40
N ALA A 189 -11.55 -7.64 -7.08
CA ALA A 189 -12.25 -8.74 -7.74
C ALA A 189 -12.41 -8.52 -9.24
N GLN A 190 -12.72 -7.28 -9.65
CA GLN A 190 -12.85 -6.92 -11.05
C GLN A 190 -11.50 -6.94 -11.79
N THR A 191 -10.43 -6.46 -11.15
CA THR A 191 -9.07 -6.53 -11.70
C THR A 191 -8.69 -7.98 -11.97
N VAL A 192 -8.84 -8.87 -10.98
CA VAL A 192 -8.54 -10.30 -11.11
C VAL A 192 -9.35 -10.93 -12.24
N ALA A 193 -10.66 -10.67 -12.30
CA ALA A 193 -11.53 -11.19 -13.36
C ALA A 193 -11.09 -10.69 -14.76
N SER A 194 -10.65 -9.44 -14.87
CA SER A 194 -10.17 -8.88 -16.14
C SER A 194 -8.77 -9.37 -16.55
N SER A 195 -7.95 -9.83 -15.60
CA SER A 195 -6.60 -10.32 -15.86
C SER A 195 -6.55 -11.76 -16.38
N VAL A 196 -7.63 -12.53 -16.22
CA VAL A 196 -7.68 -13.95 -16.61
C VAL A 196 -8.75 -14.18 -17.66
N LYS A 197 -8.38 -14.78 -18.79
CA LYS A 197 -9.31 -15.09 -19.88
C LYS A 197 -10.42 -16.02 -19.38
N GLY A 198 -11.68 -15.61 -19.58
CA GLY A 198 -12.86 -16.41 -19.24
C GLY A 198 -13.20 -16.44 -17.75
N LEU A 199 -12.50 -15.68 -16.91
CA LEU A 199 -12.81 -15.56 -15.49
C LEU A 199 -13.91 -14.51 -15.27
N LYS A 200 -15.00 -14.93 -14.63
CA LYS A 200 -16.09 -14.03 -14.21
C LYS A 200 -15.83 -13.56 -12.79
N SER A 201 -16.22 -12.33 -12.45
CA SER A 201 -16.09 -11.78 -11.09
C SER A 201 -16.84 -12.60 -10.03
N ALA A 202 -17.90 -13.31 -10.42
CA ALA A 202 -18.63 -14.25 -9.56
C ALA A 202 -17.83 -15.51 -9.20
N ASN A 203 -16.79 -15.85 -9.97
CA ASN A 203 -15.91 -17.00 -9.75
C ASN A 203 -14.59 -16.61 -9.08
N VAL A 204 -14.51 -15.40 -8.55
CA VAL A 204 -13.38 -14.91 -7.76
C VAL A 204 -13.80 -14.97 -6.29
N THR A 205 -12.94 -15.50 -5.44
CA THR A 205 -13.12 -15.46 -3.98
C THR A 205 -11.98 -14.66 -3.38
N ILE A 206 -12.29 -13.67 -2.54
CA ILE A 206 -11.29 -12.89 -1.81
C ILE A 206 -11.53 -13.10 -0.32
N THR A 207 -10.50 -13.55 0.41
CA THR A 207 -10.53 -13.77 1.85
C THR A 207 -9.48 -12.93 2.57
N ASP A 208 -9.74 -12.62 3.83
CA ASP A 208 -8.76 -11.96 4.70
C ASP A 208 -7.83 -12.96 5.40
N SER A 209 -6.92 -12.46 6.24
CA SER A 209 -5.98 -13.28 7.03
C SER A 209 -6.65 -14.16 8.09
N THR A 210 -7.89 -13.85 8.48
CA THR A 210 -8.69 -14.63 9.46
C THR A 210 -9.55 -15.71 8.80
N GLY A 211 -9.60 -15.74 7.47
CA GLY A 211 -10.46 -16.65 6.70
C GLY A 211 -11.88 -16.10 6.46
N THR A 212 -12.12 -14.83 6.76
CA THR A 212 -13.37 -14.13 6.45
C THR A 212 -13.46 -13.85 4.95
N ILE A 213 -14.58 -14.21 4.33
CA ILE A 213 -14.85 -13.92 2.92
C ILE A 213 -15.19 -12.43 2.78
N LEU A 214 -14.36 -11.71 2.02
CA LEU A 214 -14.58 -10.30 1.65
C LEU A 214 -15.30 -10.18 0.30
N TRP A 215 -15.04 -11.14 -0.61
CA TRP A 215 -15.69 -11.25 -1.90
C TRP A 215 -15.99 -12.73 -2.25
N PRO A 216 -17.15 -13.06 -2.81
CA PRO A 216 -18.30 -12.18 -3.00
C PRO A 216 -18.85 -11.75 -1.65
N SER A 217 -18.96 -10.44 -1.43
CA SER A 217 -19.77 -9.96 -0.33
C SER A 217 -21.22 -10.36 -0.62
N ASP A 218 -22.11 -10.37 0.38
CA ASP A 218 -23.57 -10.46 0.12
C ASP A 218 -24.06 -9.35 -0.85
N GLU A 219 -23.19 -8.40 -1.21
CA GLU A 219 -23.33 -7.36 -2.23
C GLU A 219 -22.98 -7.78 -3.67
N ALA A 220 -22.19 -8.83 -3.86
CA ALA A 220 -21.49 -9.19 -5.10
C ALA A 220 -22.07 -10.42 -5.80
N GLY A 221 -22.53 -11.40 -5.01
CA GLY A 221 -23.49 -12.41 -5.49
C GLY A 221 -24.88 -11.81 -5.72
N ALA A 222 -25.08 -10.57 -5.29
CA ALA A 222 -26.32 -9.81 -5.34
C ALA A 222 -26.40 -8.82 -6.50
N THR A 223 -26.00 -9.25 -7.70
CA THR A 223 -26.51 -8.60 -8.93
C THR A 223 -28.03 -8.76 -9.09
N GLY A 224 -28.72 -9.42 -8.14
CA GLY A 224 -30.18 -9.47 -8.05
C GLY A 224 -30.80 -9.54 -6.64
N SER A 225 -30.04 -9.38 -5.53
CA SER A 225 -30.64 -9.39 -4.19
C SER A 225 -29.72 -8.74 -3.15
N GLY A 226 -29.51 -7.43 -3.26
CA GLY A 226 -29.13 -6.69 -2.05
C GLY A 226 -30.30 -6.87 -1.11
N THR A 227 -30.07 -7.40 0.10
CA THR A 227 -31.15 -7.53 1.10
C THR A 227 -31.94 -6.22 1.11
N LYS A 228 -33.27 -6.29 1.03
CA LYS A 228 -34.16 -5.11 0.98
C LYS A 228 -33.68 -4.00 1.93
N GLN A 229 -33.30 -4.40 3.14
CA GLN A 229 -32.71 -3.55 4.17
C GLN A 229 -31.43 -2.80 3.75
N ALA A 230 -30.50 -3.44 3.03
CA ALA A 230 -29.29 -2.78 2.54
C ALA A 230 -29.59 -1.74 1.46
N ALA A 231 -30.54 -2.03 0.57
CA ALA A 231 -31.00 -1.06 -0.45
C ALA A 231 -31.68 0.14 0.21
N GLU A 232 -32.57 -0.11 1.18
CA GLU A 232 -33.24 0.93 1.98
C GLU A 232 -32.24 1.79 2.74
N ALA A 233 -31.27 1.17 3.42
CA ALA A 233 -30.24 1.89 4.17
C ALA A 233 -29.33 2.74 3.27
N ARG A 234 -29.07 2.33 2.03
CA ARG A 234 -28.30 3.13 1.06
C ARG A 234 -29.09 4.32 0.58
N PHE A 235 -30.34 4.09 0.17
CA PHE A 235 -31.23 5.16 -0.28
C PHE A 235 -31.45 6.20 0.83
N ALA A 236 -31.72 5.74 2.05
CA ALA A 236 -31.84 6.59 3.23
C ALA A 236 -30.58 7.42 3.46
N ARG A 237 -29.40 6.79 3.53
CA ARG A 237 -28.12 7.49 3.75
C ARG A 237 -27.81 8.53 2.68
N GLN A 238 -28.10 8.23 1.41
CA GLN A 238 -27.87 9.16 0.31
C GLN A 238 -28.77 10.40 0.43
N LYS A 239 -30.06 10.20 0.74
CA LYS A 239 -31.01 11.30 0.96
C LYS A 239 -30.67 12.10 2.20
N GLU A 240 -30.34 11.44 3.30
CA GLU A 240 -29.88 12.08 4.54
C GLU A 240 -28.65 12.93 4.30
N ALA A 241 -27.62 12.40 3.61
CA ALA A 241 -26.40 13.13 3.33
C ALA A 241 -26.66 14.40 2.49
N ALA A 242 -27.47 14.28 1.43
CA ALA A 242 -27.83 15.41 0.59
C ALA A 242 -28.60 16.49 1.35
N ILE A 243 -29.60 16.10 2.16
CA ILE A 243 -30.42 17.04 2.92
C ILE A 243 -29.61 17.66 4.07
N ASN A 244 -28.80 16.87 4.79
CA ASN A 244 -27.95 17.38 5.86
C ASN A 244 -26.88 18.34 5.33
N ALA A 245 -26.31 18.10 4.13
CA ALA A 245 -25.38 19.03 3.50
C ALA A 245 -26.05 20.37 3.17
N MET A 246 -27.26 20.33 2.60
CA MET A 246 -28.06 21.54 2.33
C MET A 246 -28.38 22.31 3.63
N LEU A 247 -28.76 21.61 4.69
CA LEU A 247 -29.07 22.21 5.98
C LEU A 247 -27.82 22.77 6.67
N ALA A 248 -26.68 22.10 6.56
CA ALA A 248 -25.41 22.59 7.10
C ALA A 248 -24.95 23.88 6.40
N GLN A 249 -25.17 24.01 5.09
CA GLN A 249 -24.84 25.24 4.36
C GLN A 249 -25.75 26.42 4.71
N THR A 250 -27.01 26.16 5.08
CA THR A 250 -28.00 27.20 5.36
C THR A 250 -28.04 27.63 6.83
N LEU A 251 -27.91 26.68 7.77
CA LEU A 251 -28.00 26.92 9.22
C LEU A 251 -26.64 26.85 9.93
N GLY A 252 -25.61 26.33 9.28
CA GLY A 252 -24.32 26.01 9.89
C GLY A 252 -24.26 24.55 10.39
N PRO A 253 -23.03 24.04 10.65
CA PRO A 253 -22.84 22.69 11.15
C PRO A 253 -23.52 22.50 12.52
N ASN A 254 -24.09 21.32 12.76
CA ASN A 254 -24.73 20.92 14.02
C ASN A 254 -25.96 21.76 14.45
N LYS A 255 -26.62 22.45 13.51
CA LYS A 255 -27.87 23.19 13.78
C LYS A 255 -29.14 22.50 13.31
N ALA A 256 -29.01 21.46 12.52
CA ALA A 256 -30.10 20.61 12.10
C ALA A 256 -29.60 19.19 11.82
N LYS A 257 -30.49 18.21 11.97
CA LYS A 257 -30.25 16.82 11.59
C LYS A 257 -31.51 16.24 10.98
N VAL A 258 -31.35 15.59 9.84
CA VAL A 258 -32.41 14.85 9.16
C VAL A 258 -32.09 13.36 9.19
N THR A 259 -33.13 12.59 9.48
CA THR A 259 -33.13 11.13 9.37
C THR A 259 -34.25 10.72 8.42
N VAL A 260 -33.94 9.83 7.49
CA VAL A 260 -34.86 9.33 6.47
C VAL A 260 -34.97 7.83 6.63
N ASN A 261 -36.19 7.33 6.64
CA ASN A 261 -36.46 5.90 6.53
C ASN A 261 -37.37 5.69 5.31
N ALA A 262 -37.01 4.76 4.44
CA ALA A 262 -37.77 4.46 3.22
C ALA A 262 -38.01 2.95 3.14
N ASP A 263 -39.24 2.58 2.78
CA ASP A 263 -39.63 1.24 2.35
C ASP A 263 -39.52 1.19 0.82
N LEU A 264 -38.60 0.36 0.31
CA LEU A 264 -38.35 0.22 -1.12
C LEU A 264 -38.93 -1.09 -1.63
N ASN A 265 -39.51 -1.02 -2.82
CA ASN A 265 -39.79 -2.21 -3.62
C ASN A 265 -38.49 -2.63 -4.34
N VAL A 266 -37.95 -3.79 -3.96
CA VAL A 266 -36.74 -4.38 -4.57
C VAL A 266 -37.08 -5.55 -5.49
N ASP A 267 -38.35 -5.76 -5.81
CA ASP A 267 -38.80 -6.88 -6.63
C ASP A 267 -38.52 -6.59 -8.13
N ASP A 268 -37.80 -7.49 -8.82
CA ASP A 268 -37.71 -7.47 -10.29
C ASP A 268 -38.96 -8.16 -10.86
N THR A 269 -40.01 -7.37 -11.08
CA THR A 269 -41.30 -7.87 -11.57
C THR A 269 -41.46 -7.56 -13.06
N THR A 270 -41.73 -8.61 -13.85
CA THR A 270 -42.18 -8.46 -15.23
C THR A 270 -43.68 -8.71 -15.29
N GLU A 271 -44.44 -7.68 -15.66
CA GLU A 271 -45.89 -7.74 -15.81
C GLU A 271 -46.23 -7.82 -17.31
N GLU A 272 -46.94 -8.88 -17.70
CA GLU A 272 -47.44 -9.05 -19.07
C GLU A 272 -48.95 -8.88 -19.05
N SER A 273 -49.42 -7.82 -19.70
CA SER A 273 -50.85 -7.55 -19.89
C SER A 273 -51.22 -7.80 -21.35
N GLU A 274 -52.13 -8.76 -21.56
CA GLU A 274 -52.74 -9.01 -22.86
C GLU A 274 -54.12 -8.37 -22.90
N THR A 275 -54.29 -7.37 -23.78
CA THR A 275 -55.60 -6.75 -24.02
C THR A 275 -56.06 -7.11 -25.43
N TYR A 276 -57.27 -7.67 -25.52
CA TYR A 276 -57.94 -7.90 -26.79
C TYR A 276 -58.82 -6.68 -27.13
N GLY A 277 -58.74 -6.21 -28.37
CA GLY A 277 -59.62 -5.15 -28.86
C GLY A 277 -61.08 -5.60 -28.92
N GLY A 278 -62.02 -4.64 -28.79
CA GLY A 278 -63.43 -4.89 -29.06
C GLY A 278 -63.72 -5.22 -30.54
N GLN A 279 -64.93 -5.72 -30.81
CA GLN A 279 -65.43 -6.27 -32.09
C GLN A 279 -64.69 -5.71 -33.33
N SER A 280 -63.82 -6.53 -33.91
CA SER A 280 -63.09 -6.21 -35.14
C SER A 280 -63.97 -6.41 -36.37
N THR A 281 -63.68 -5.69 -37.46
CA THR A 281 -64.21 -6.01 -38.80
C THR A 281 -63.95 -7.49 -39.12
N PRO A 282 -64.93 -8.24 -39.65
CA PRO A 282 -64.73 -9.61 -40.07
C PRO A 282 -63.54 -9.73 -41.03
N LEU A 283 -62.63 -10.66 -40.76
CA LEU A 283 -61.50 -10.95 -41.65
C LEU A 283 -61.98 -11.69 -42.89
N THR A 284 -62.91 -12.64 -42.70
CA THR A 284 -63.56 -13.37 -43.77
C THR A 284 -65.02 -13.57 -43.42
N GLU A 285 -65.90 -13.35 -44.39
CA GLU A 285 -67.31 -13.64 -44.29
C GLU A 285 -67.71 -14.54 -45.47
N THR A 286 -68.18 -15.75 -45.16
CA THR A 286 -68.69 -16.70 -46.14
C THR A 286 -70.20 -16.82 -45.95
N ILE A 287 -70.94 -16.44 -47.00
CA ILE A 287 -72.40 -16.56 -47.06
C ILE A 287 -72.74 -17.61 -48.10
N GLU A 288 -73.26 -18.75 -47.66
CA GLU A 288 -73.87 -19.76 -48.52
C GLU A 288 -75.38 -19.55 -48.50
N SER A 289 -75.95 -19.26 -49.66
CA SER A 289 -77.40 -19.09 -49.83
C SER A 289 -77.87 -20.08 -50.88
N GLU A 290 -78.72 -21.01 -50.47
CA GLU A 290 -79.42 -21.93 -51.36
C GLU A 290 -80.87 -21.49 -51.44
N LYS A 291 -81.31 -21.06 -52.63
CA LYS A 291 -82.69 -20.69 -52.90
C LYS A 291 -83.22 -21.53 -54.04
N MET A 292 -84.28 -22.29 -53.79
CA MET A 292 -85.07 -22.95 -54.82
C MET A 292 -86.45 -22.32 -54.86
N GLU A 293 -86.81 -21.79 -56.02
CA GLU A 293 -88.17 -21.32 -56.31
C GLU A 293 -88.88 -22.39 -57.14
N GLY A 294 -89.96 -22.94 -56.59
CA GLY A 294 -90.78 -23.91 -57.31
C GLY A 294 -91.55 -23.22 -58.43
N ALA A 295 -91.22 -23.53 -59.69
CA ALA A 295 -92.05 -23.11 -60.81
C ALA A 295 -93.37 -23.90 -60.79
N ASN A 296 -94.48 -23.23 -60.49
CA ASN A 296 -95.81 -23.79 -60.72
C ASN A 296 -96.01 -23.96 -62.23
N ALA A 297 -95.83 -25.18 -62.73
CA ALA A 297 -96.26 -25.58 -64.06
C ALA A 297 -97.80 -25.65 -64.07
N ALA A 298 -98.44 -24.57 -64.51
CA ALA A 298 -99.88 -24.56 -64.78
C ALA A 298 -100.16 -25.11 -66.19
N GLY A 299 -100.75 -26.31 -66.27
CA GLY A 299 -101.77 -26.60 -67.28
C GLY A 299 -101.45 -27.62 -68.39
N ALA A 300 -101.89 -28.86 -68.14
CA ALA A 300 -102.53 -29.80 -69.08
C ALA A 300 -101.73 -30.42 -70.26
N GLY A 301 -101.43 -31.72 -70.13
CA GLY A 301 -101.20 -32.66 -71.22
C GLY A 301 -101.25 -34.09 -70.68
N GLY A 302 -102.29 -34.85 -71.06
CA GLY A 302 -102.67 -36.12 -70.46
C GLY A 302 -101.65 -37.27 -70.51
N THR A 303 -101.96 -38.30 -69.74
CA THR A 303 -101.17 -39.50 -69.41
C THR A 303 -100.89 -40.43 -70.59
N ALA A 304 -99.71 -41.09 -70.63
CA ALA A 304 -99.59 -42.48 -71.08
C ALA A 304 -98.24 -43.11 -70.70
N GLY A 305 -98.26 -44.25 -70.00
CA GLY A 305 -97.21 -45.28 -70.17
C GLY A 305 -96.30 -45.61 -68.99
N THR A 306 -96.77 -46.58 -68.19
CA THR A 306 -96.00 -47.67 -67.53
C THR A 306 -95.04 -47.37 -66.38
N GLY A 307 -95.26 -48.11 -65.27
CA GLY A 307 -94.16 -48.65 -64.48
C GLY A 307 -94.04 -48.22 -63.02
N ARG A 308 -95.09 -48.43 -62.21
CA ARG A 308 -94.95 -48.45 -60.74
C ARG A 308 -93.96 -49.56 -60.35
N ASN A 309 -92.88 -49.20 -59.67
CA ASN A 309 -92.12 -50.12 -58.81
C ASN A 309 -91.93 -49.52 -57.41
N VAL A 310 -93.04 -49.18 -56.76
CA VAL A 310 -93.08 -49.07 -55.29
C VAL A 310 -94.45 -49.57 -54.82
N PRO A 311 -94.53 -50.58 -53.94
CA PRO A 311 -95.77 -50.95 -53.28
C PRO A 311 -96.31 -49.77 -52.49
N THR A 312 -97.50 -49.36 -52.87
CA THR A 312 -98.32 -48.30 -52.30
C THR A 312 -98.77 -48.63 -50.88
N TYR A 313 -98.64 -47.66 -49.96
CA TYR A 313 -99.64 -47.46 -48.91
C TYR A 313 -100.48 -46.23 -49.26
N SER A 314 -101.77 -46.38 -49.02
CA SER A 314 -102.86 -45.58 -49.56
C SER A 314 -102.94 -44.18 -48.95
N ASP A 315 -103.17 -43.25 -49.86
CA ASP A 315 -103.67 -41.90 -49.70
C ASP A 315 -104.97 -41.83 -48.88
N ASN A 316 -105.14 -40.74 -48.12
CA ASN A 316 -106.45 -40.27 -47.69
C ASN A 316 -106.47 -38.73 -47.68
N GLY A 317 -106.77 -38.17 -48.84
CA GLY A 317 -107.62 -36.99 -48.97
C GLY A 317 -106.91 -35.65 -48.85
N ASN A 318 -106.46 -35.10 -49.98
CA ASN A 318 -107.13 -33.94 -50.59
C ASN A 318 -106.45 -33.61 -51.92
N ASN A 319 -107.26 -33.43 -52.97
CA ASN A 319 -106.84 -32.81 -54.22
C ASN A 319 -106.37 -31.37 -53.93
N GLY A 320 -105.08 -31.19 -53.72
CA GLY A 320 -104.43 -29.90 -53.50
C GLY A 320 -103.43 -29.65 -54.61
N ALA A 321 -103.63 -28.56 -55.34
CA ALA A 321 -102.75 -28.05 -56.38
C ALA A 321 -101.27 -28.13 -55.99
N GLY A 322 -100.41 -28.44 -56.98
CA GLY A 322 -98.96 -28.45 -56.81
C GLY A 322 -98.49 -27.18 -56.13
N ALA A 323 -98.13 -27.30 -54.85
CA ALA A 323 -97.49 -26.23 -54.11
C ALA A 323 -96.00 -26.31 -54.42
N GLY A 324 -95.54 -25.47 -55.36
CA GLY A 324 -94.13 -25.14 -55.46
C GLY A 324 -93.65 -24.62 -54.10
N GLY A 325 -93.00 -25.49 -53.33
CA GLY A 325 -92.42 -25.12 -52.05
C GLY A 325 -91.15 -24.31 -52.30
N ASN A 326 -91.16 -23.04 -51.90
CA ASN A 326 -89.94 -22.25 -51.90
C ASN A 326 -89.05 -22.74 -50.75
N TYR A 327 -87.81 -23.12 -51.07
CA TYR A 327 -86.80 -23.50 -50.09
C TYR A 327 -85.73 -22.43 -50.06
N GLU A 328 -85.45 -21.91 -48.86
CA GLU A 328 -84.37 -20.97 -48.62
C GLU A 328 -83.55 -21.47 -47.43
N ASN A 329 -82.26 -21.70 -47.65
CA ASN A 329 -81.30 -22.00 -46.61
C ASN A 329 -80.14 -21.00 -46.71
N LYS A 330 -79.87 -20.31 -45.61
CA LYS A 330 -78.78 -19.35 -45.50
C LYS A 330 -77.86 -19.75 -44.37
N LYS A 331 -76.60 -20.04 -44.70
CA LYS A 331 -75.54 -20.33 -43.75
C LYS A 331 -74.48 -19.23 -43.84
N GLN A 332 -74.20 -18.59 -42.70
CA GLN A 332 -73.23 -17.51 -42.59
C GLN A 332 -72.13 -17.93 -41.62
N THR A 333 -70.89 -17.95 -42.09
CA THR A 333 -69.69 -18.18 -41.26
C THR A 333 -68.85 -16.92 -41.28
N THR A 334 -68.59 -16.34 -40.12
CA THR A 334 -67.84 -15.10 -39.97
C THR A 334 -66.60 -15.36 -39.12
N VAL A 335 -65.41 -15.11 -39.68
CA VAL A 335 -64.13 -15.19 -38.96
C VAL A 335 -63.74 -13.77 -38.57
N ASN A 336 -63.73 -13.48 -37.27
CA ASN A 336 -63.33 -12.16 -36.74
C ASN A 336 -61.84 -12.14 -36.39
N GLY A 337 -61.11 -11.14 -36.87
CA GLY A 337 -59.70 -10.93 -36.50
C GLY A 337 -59.55 -10.05 -35.26
N VAL A 338 -59.44 -10.64 -34.07
CA VAL A 338 -59.24 -9.86 -32.83
C VAL A 338 -57.85 -9.24 -32.76
N ASN A 339 -57.80 -7.92 -32.59
CA ASN A 339 -56.54 -7.21 -32.32
C ASN A 339 -55.98 -7.65 -30.96
N LYS A 340 -54.72 -8.06 -30.92
CA LYS A 340 -54.00 -8.40 -29.69
C LYS A 340 -52.95 -7.32 -29.38
N LYS A 341 -53.07 -6.67 -28.22
CA LYS A 341 -52.01 -5.80 -27.70
C LYS A 341 -51.36 -6.49 -26.50
N VAL A 342 -50.09 -6.89 -26.67
CA VAL A 342 -49.26 -7.41 -25.57
C VAL A 342 -48.42 -6.26 -25.04
N THR A 343 -48.63 -5.89 -23.78
CA THR A 343 -47.80 -4.89 -23.09
C THR A 343 -46.95 -5.62 -22.07
N LYS A 344 -45.63 -5.64 -22.29
CA LYS A 344 -44.65 -6.15 -21.34
C LYS A 344 -44.05 -4.96 -20.59
N THR A 345 -44.35 -4.87 -19.30
CA THR A 345 -43.82 -3.83 -18.43
C THR A 345 -42.82 -4.47 -17.48
N LYS A 346 -41.53 -4.13 -17.63
CA LYS A 346 -40.51 -4.51 -16.66
C LYS A 346 -40.40 -3.42 -15.61
N LYS A 347 -40.79 -3.71 -14.37
CA LYS A 347 -40.63 -2.78 -13.24
C LYS A 347 -39.22 -2.94 -12.68
N ALA A 348 -38.43 -1.87 -12.76
CA ALA A 348 -37.09 -1.87 -12.19
C ALA A 348 -37.18 -1.80 -10.65
N PRO A 349 -36.31 -2.52 -9.92
CA PRO A 349 -36.24 -2.42 -8.47
C PRO A 349 -35.78 -1.00 -8.05
N GLY A 350 -36.34 -0.50 -6.95
CA GLY A 350 -36.03 0.82 -6.38
C GLY A 350 -37.20 1.80 -6.30
N GLU A 351 -38.42 1.37 -6.62
CA GLU A 351 -39.62 2.18 -6.38
C GLU A 351 -39.81 2.40 -4.87
N VAL A 352 -40.11 3.64 -4.46
CA VAL A 352 -40.38 3.98 -3.06
C VAL A 352 -41.84 3.66 -2.77
N ASN A 353 -42.11 2.76 -1.83
CA ASN A 353 -43.46 2.44 -1.35
C ASN A 353 -43.92 3.43 -0.28
N LYS A 354 -43.01 3.81 0.62
CA LYS A 354 -43.29 4.75 1.72
C LYS A 354 -42.02 5.40 2.21
N MET A 355 -42.08 6.66 2.61
CA MET A 355 -40.97 7.38 3.20
C MET A 355 -41.38 8.17 4.44
N ASN A 356 -40.56 8.09 5.49
CA ASN A 356 -40.70 8.85 6.72
C ASN A 356 -39.47 9.74 6.89
N VAL A 357 -39.70 11.04 7.03
CA VAL A 357 -38.64 12.04 7.20
C VAL A 357 -38.80 12.71 8.56
N ALA A 358 -37.76 12.62 9.38
CA ALA A 358 -37.69 13.31 10.66
C ALA A 358 -36.68 14.45 10.58
N LEU A 359 -37.15 15.68 10.75
CA LEU A 359 -36.35 16.89 10.78
C LEU A 359 -36.23 17.37 12.24
N ILE A 360 -35.00 17.45 12.72
CA ILE A 360 -34.67 18.00 14.02
C ILE A 360 -33.91 19.31 13.81
N LEU A 361 -34.39 20.39 14.42
CA LEU A 361 -33.84 21.75 14.32
C LEU A 361 -33.39 22.24 15.68
N ASP A 362 -32.34 23.06 15.72
CA ASP A 362 -31.89 23.67 16.97
C ASP A 362 -32.92 24.71 17.48
N LYS A 363 -33.00 24.89 18.80
CA LYS A 363 -33.83 25.95 19.41
C LYS A 363 -33.47 27.36 18.94
N SER A 364 -32.27 27.59 18.38
CA SER A 364 -31.89 28.90 17.84
C SER A 364 -32.62 29.26 16.53
N VAL A 365 -33.33 28.32 15.89
CA VAL A 365 -34.04 28.56 14.62
C VAL A 365 -35.43 29.13 14.90
N PRO A 366 -35.79 30.30 14.34
CA PRO A 366 -37.14 30.87 14.48
C PRO A 366 -38.24 29.95 13.93
N ALA A 367 -39.43 29.97 14.54
CA ALA A 367 -40.55 29.10 14.15
C ALA A 367 -41.02 29.29 12.69
N ASP A 368 -40.98 30.52 12.18
CA ASP A 368 -41.35 30.83 10.80
C ASP A 368 -40.38 30.18 9.80
N VAL A 369 -39.08 30.24 10.12
CA VAL A 369 -38.01 29.62 9.33
C VAL A 369 -38.08 28.09 9.41
N ALA A 370 -38.41 27.55 10.58
CA ALA A 370 -38.60 26.11 10.77
C ALA A 370 -39.71 25.54 9.88
N THR A 371 -40.80 26.27 9.70
CA THR A 371 -41.92 25.87 8.82
C THR A 371 -41.50 25.92 7.34
N ALA A 372 -40.79 26.96 6.93
CA ALA A 372 -40.26 27.05 5.57
C ALA A 372 -39.28 25.90 5.27
N LEU A 373 -38.36 25.62 6.19
CA LEU A 373 -37.40 24.52 6.09
C LEU A 373 -38.07 23.16 6.03
N LYS A 374 -39.14 22.93 6.81
CA LYS A 374 -39.93 21.70 6.73
C LYS A 374 -40.45 21.48 5.30
N ASN A 375 -41.02 22.52 4.67
CA ASN A 375 -41.54 22.41 3.30
C ASN A 375 -40.40 22.17 2.29
N THR A 376 -39.28 22.88 2.43
CA THR A 376 -38.11 22.67 1.58
C THR A 376 -37.55 21.26 1.70
N VAL A 377 -37.44 20.73 2.92
CA VAL A 377 -36.99 19.36 3.17
C VAL A 377 -37.97 18.33 2.61
N ALA A 378 -39.29 18.58 2.71
CA ALA A 378 -40.29 17.72 2.11
C ALA A 378 -40.12 17.63 0.58
N THR A 379 -39.92 18.78 -0.09
CA THR A 379 -39.69 18.82 -1.54
C THR A 379 -38.35 18.18 -1.93
N ALA A 380 -37.28 18.44 -1.18
CA ALA A 380 -35.94 17.89 -1.46
C ALA A 380 -35.88 16.37 -1.25
N ALA A 381 -36.58 15.85 -0.23
CA ALA A 381 -36.72 14.42 -0.02
C ALA A 381 -37.59 13.75 -1.09
N GLY A 382 -38.57 14.48 -1.66
CA GLY A 382 -39.55 13.95 -2.61
C GLY A 382 -40.75 13.32 -1.90
N VAL A 383 -41.15 13.87 -0.76
CA VAL A 383 -42.29 13.41 0.05
C VAL A 383 -43.58 13.51 -0.75
N ASP A 384 -44.29 12.41 -0.89
CA ASP A 384 -45.59 12.34 -1.54
C ASP A 384 -46.67 11.88 -0.54
N THR A 385 -47.65 12.75 -0.28
CA THR A 385 -48.77 12.44 0.62
C THR A 385 -49.71 11.38 0.07
N GLN A 386 -49.82 11.23 -1.26
CA GLN A 386 -50.65 10.17 -1.89
C GLN A 386 -50.02 8.79 -1.70
N ARG A 387 -48.69 8.72 -1.61
CA ARG A 387 -47.93 7.50 -1.30
C ARG A 387 -48.00 7.12 0.20
N GLY A 388 -48.47 8.03 1.06
CA GLY A 388 -48.53 7.82 2.51
C GLY A 388 -47.25 8.19 3.26
N ASP A 389 -46.43 9.06 2.67
CA ASP A 389 -45.23 9.57 3.31
C ASP A 389 -45.54 10.53 4.46
N THR A 390 -44.65 10.58 5.45
CA THR A 390 -44.80 11.47 6.60
C THR A 390 -43.56 12.31 6.84
N ILE A 391 -43.76 13.58 7.20
CA ILE A 391 -42.68 14.48 7.62
C ILE A 391 -42.98 15.09 8.99
N THR A 392 -42.06 14.88 9.93
CA THR A 392 -42.13 15.43 11.29
C THR A 392 -41.01 16.45 11.48
N SER A 393 -41.33 17.58 12.11
CA SER A 393 -40.38 18.66 12.42
C SER A 393 -40.42 18.95 13.91
N THR A 394 -39.29 18.83 14.59
CA THR A 394 -39.18 19.10 16.04
C THR A 394 -37.98 19.97 16.34
N GLN A 395 -38.07 20.78 17.41
CA GLN A 395 -37.00 21.66 17.84
C GLN A 395 -36.44 21.21 19.19
N PHE A 396 -35.13 20.94 19.24
CA PHE A 396 -34.40 20.56 20.46
C PHE A 396 -33.14 21.39 20.61
N ALA A 397 -32.57 21.47 21.82
CA ALA A 397 -31.26 22.08 22.01
C ALA A 397 -30.18 21.02 21.72
N PHE A 398 -29.30 21.28 20.75
CA PHE A 398 -28.23 20.34 20.42
C PHE A 398 -27.10 20.37 21.46
N ALA A 399 -26.45 19.22 21.68
CA ALA A 399 -25.26 19.15 22.53
C ALA A 399 -24.12 19.96 21.91
N LYS A 400 -23.44 20.78 22.73
CA LYS A 400 -22.31 21.60 22.27
C LYS A 400 -21.11 20.69 22.04
N ALA A 401 -20.58 20.67 20.81
CA ALA A 401 -19.36 19.92 20.51
C ALA A 401 -18.18 20.47 21.31
N GLU A 402 -17.47 19.59 22.02
CA GLU A 402 -16.23 19.94 22.72
C GLU A 402 -15.14 20.24 21.70
N THR A 403 -14.62 21.46 21.69
CA THR A 403 -13.48 21.82 20.86
C THR A 403 -12.25 21.06 21.34
N PRO A 404 -11.58 20.26 20.49
CA PRO A 404 -10.38 19.54 20.92
C PRO A 404 -9.31 20.56 21.33
N LYS A 405 -8.87 20.45 22.59
CA LYS A 405 -7.79 21.27 23.14
C LYS A 405 -6.54 20.94 22.35
N ALA A 406 -6.00 21.92 21.61
CA ALA A 406 -4.78 21.75 20.84
C ALA A 406 -3.68 21.17 21.74
N GLY A 407 -3.20 19.97 21.42
CA GLY A 407 -2.12 19.32 22.16
C GLY A 407 -0.82 20.14 22.09
N PRO A 408 0.10 19.98 23.06
CA PRO A 408 1.37 20.69 23.05
C PRO A 408 2.20 20.27 21.83
N VAL A 409 2.68 21.26 21.08
CA VAL A 409 3.61 21.08 19.96
C VAL A 409 4.89 20.36 20.43
N PRO A 410 5.37 19.31 19.73
CA PRO A 410 6.55 18.55 20.15
C PRO A 410 7.84 19.38 19.99
N THR A 411 8.52 19.64 21.10
CA THR A 411 9.81 20.34 21.22
C THR A 411 11.02 19.47 20.84
N THR A 412 10.96 18.72 19.74
CA THR A 412 12.03 17.79 19.30
C THR A 412 13.14 18.45 18.46
N LEU A 413 13.03 19.74 18.13
CA LEU A 413 14.00 20.47 17.30
C LEU A 413 15.19 21.10 18.08
N LEU A 414 15.21 21.04 19.42
CA LEU A 414 16.27 21.63 20.26
C LEU A 414 17.43 20.66 20.58
N GLY A 415 17.34 19.39 20.16
CA GLY A 415 18.36 18.36 20.41
C GLY A 415 19.71 18.57 19.72
N PRO A 416 19.78 18.84 18.40
CA PRO A 416 21.05 18.88 17.67
C PRO A 416 21.84 20.19 17.86
N LEU A 417 21.23 21.28 18.34
CA LEU A 417 21.87 22.59 18.43
C LEU A 417 23.02 22.65 19.46
N LYS A 418 22.95 21.81 20.51
CA LYS A 418 24.00 21.72 21.54
C LYS A 418 25.32 21.15 20.99
N TRP A 419 25.24 20.19 20.09
CA TRP A 419 26.42 19.52 19.51
C TRP A 419 27.12 20.40 18.46
N VAL A 420 26.33 21.18 17.70
CA VAL A 420 26.86 22.17 16.76
C VAL A 420 27.67 23.26 17.49
N GLY A 421 27.20 23.73 18.66
CA GLY A 421 27.92 24.71 19.47
C GLY A 421 29.26 24.20 20.00
N LEU A 422 29.32 22.92 20.40
CA LEU A 422 30.55 22.30 20.93
C LEU A 422 31.61 22.12 19.83
N GLY A 423 31.19 21.73 18.62
CA GLY A 423 32.08 21.60 17.46
C GLY A 423 32.70 22.95 17.05
N LEU A 424 31.91 24.03 17.12
CA LEU A 424 32.37 25.37 16.76
C LEU A 424 33.34 25.94 17.80
N ALA A 425 33.14 25.65 19.09
CA ALA A 425 34.06 26.01 20.17
C ALA A 425 35.42 25.28 20.04
N ALA A 426 35.41 24.00 19.68
CA ALA A 426 36.63 23.22 19.46
C ALA A 426 37.45 23.78 18.27
N LEU A 427 36.76 24.20 17.19
CA LEU A 427 37.40 24.79 16.01
C LEU A 427 38.02 26.16 16.32
N LEU A 428 37.33 27.01 17.09
CA LEU A 428 37.87 28.29 17.55
C LEU A 428 39.07 28.11 18.48
N PHE A 429 39.04 27.11 19.38
CA PHE A 429 40.17 26.79 20.23
C PHE A 429 41.41 26.38 19.42
N LEU A 430 41.24 25.51 18.42
CA LEU A 430 42.31 25.08 17.51
C LEU A 430 42.86 26.26 16.69
N PHE A 431 41.99 27.18 16.25
CA PHE A 431 42.38 28.39 15.54
C PHE A 431 43.20 29.37 16.41
N PHE A 432 42.78 29.60 17.65
CA PHE A 432 43.54 30.45 18.58
C PHE A 432 44.86 29.81 19.03
N MET A 433 44.90 28.48 19.21
CA MET A 433 46.12 27.75 19.56
C MET A 433 47.16 27.83 18.44
N THR A 434 46.74 27.62 17.18
CA THR A 434 47.63 27.72 16.01
C THR A 434 48.09 29.15 15.74
N ARG A 435 47.21 30.15 15.94
CA ARG A 435 47.57 31.57 15.87
C ARG A 435 48.54 31.98 16.99
N GLY A 436 48.36 31.45 18.20
CA GLY A 436 49.25 31.69 19.34
C GLY A 436 50.65 31.11 19.15
N MET A 437 50.76 29.93 18.54
CA MET A 437 52.05 29.34 18.18
C MET A 437 52.74 30.08 17.04
N ARG A 438 52.00 30.48 15.99
CA ARG A 438 52.55 31.31 14.89
C ARG A 438 53.06 32.67 15.38
N LYS A 439 52.49 33.23 16.44
CA LYS A 439 52.96 34.49 17.03
C LYS A 439 54.22 34.31 17.89
N ARG A 440 54.58 33.06 18.26
CA ARG A 440 55.79 32.71 19.02
C ARG A 440 56.96 32.26 18.12
N GLU A 441 56.76 32.16 16.82
CA GLU A 441 57.85 31.93 15.84
C GLU A 441 58.49 33.23 15.33
N ASN A 442 57.95 34.40 15.69
CA ASN A 442 58.53 35.71 15.34
C ASN A 442 59.31 36.37 16.50
N GLU A 443 59.63 35.65 17.57
CA GLU A 443 60.67 36.09 18.52
C GLU A 443 62.04 35.65 18.00
N ASN A 444 62.80 36.64 17.53
CA ASN A 444 64.18 36.54 17.07
C ASN A 444 65.06 35.77 18.06
N LEU A 445 65.45 34.54 17.71
CA LEU A 445 66.66 33.92 18.23
C LEU A 445 67.82 34.33 17.32
N THR A 446 68.35 35.53 17.52
CA THR A 446 69.68 35.87 17.01
C THR A 446 70.73 35.23 17.94
N PRO A 447 71.65 34.40 17.44
CA PRO A 447 72.78 33.94 18.24
C PRO A 447 73.78 35.10 18.40
N ALA A 448 74.13 35.41 19.66
CA ALA A 448 74.90 36.58 20.10
C ALA A 448 76.42 36.50 19.80
N TRP A 449 76.83 36.17 18.57
CA TRP A 449 78.24 36.15 18.17
C TRP A 449 78.55 36.99 16.92
N LEU A 450 77.67 37.92 16.54
CA LEU A 450 77.85 38.74 15.33
C LEU A 450 77.51 40.22 15.57
N THR A 451 78.11 40.86 16.58
CA THR A 451 78.00 42.33 16.76
C THR A 451 79.22 42.91 17.48
N GLU A 452 80.41 42.52 17.06
CA GLU A 452 81.63 43.24 17.44
C GLU A 452 82.58 43.30 16.24
N ILE A 453 82.20 44.10 15.25
CA ILE A 453 83.11 44.58 14.21
C ILE A 453 82.85 46.07 14.00
N SER A 454 83.79 46.86 14.50
CA SER A 454 84.24 48.19 14.04
C SER A 454 83.24 49.35 14.02
N GLU A 455 83.35 50.21 15.04
CA GLU A 455 83.20 51.66 14.86
C GLU A 455 84.59 52.26 14.52
N PRO A 456 84.70 53.17 13.53
CA PRO A 456 86.00 53.73 13.13
C PRO A 456 86.49 54.77 14.16
N VAL A 457 87.66 54.50 14.75
CA VAL A 457 88.39 55.45 15.60
C VAL A 457 88.94 56.59 14.75
N SER A 458 88.72 57.82 15.19
CA SER A 458 89.22 59.03 14.54
C SER A 458 90.74 59.18 14.72
N LEU A 459 91.43 59.66 13.67
CA LEU A 459 92.89 59.86 13.62
C LEU A 459 93.46 60.76 14.74
N ALA A 460 92.63 61.53 15.44
CA ALA A 460 93.04 62.41 16.54
C ALA A 460 93.34 61.65 17.86
N GLN A 461 92.91 60.40 18.01
CA GLN A 461 93.15 59.59 19.23
C GLN A 461 94.36 58.65 19.13
N LEU A 462 95.00 58.52 17.96
CA LEU A 462 96.25 57.76 17.81
C LEU A 462 97.53 58.59 18.06
N GLU A 463 97.46 59.92 18.02
CA GLU A 463 98.63 60.80 18.25
C GLU A 463 98.80 61.24 19.72
N ALA A 464 97.81 61.03 20.58
CA ALA A 464 97.83 61.49 21.98
C ALA A 464 98.26 60.42 23.00
N GLY A 465 98.69 59.23 22.56
CA GLY A 465 99.03 58.10 23.44
C GLY A 465 100.46 57.55 23.28
N ALA A 466 101.33 58.26 22.56
CA ALA A 466 102.72 57.85 22.35
C ALA A 466 103.57 58.14 23.59
N GLY A 467 103.55 57.22 24.54
CA GLY A 467 104.54 57.17 25.62
C GLY A 467 104.02 56.59 26.92
N GLN A 468 104.01 55.27 27.04
CA GLN A 468 104.52 54.57 28.22
C GLN A 468 104.51 53.04 28.03
N ASN A 469 105.64 52.43 28.39
CA ASN A 469 105.86 50.99 28.46
C ASN A 469 105.07 50.38 29.63
N PHE A 470 104.36 49.26 29.42
CA PHE A 470 104.45 48.10 30.34
C PHE A 470 103.83 46.80 29.78
N THR A 471 104.72 45.81 29.65
CA THR A 471 104.58 44.33 29.76
C THR A 471 103.43 43.55 29.11
N LEU A 472 103.83 42.66 28.20
CA LEU A 472 103.11 41.44 27.84
C LEU A 472 103.26 40.43 28.99
N ASP A 473 102.14 39.89 29.47
CA ASP A 473 102.14 38.63 30.21
C ASP A 473 101.39 37.55 29.45
N ASN A 474 101.87 36.34 29.68
CA ASN A 474 101.92 35.24 28.73
C ASN A 474 100.56 34.56 28.47
N ALA A 475 100.46 34.00 27.27
CA ALA A 475 99.41 33.11 26.82
C ALA A 475 99.36 31.81 27.65
N SER A 476 98.14 31.35 27.97
CA SER A 476 97.89 29.96 28.33
C SER A 476 96.65 29.45 27.61
N THR A 477 96.95 28.66 26.58
CA THR A 477 96.14 27.71 25.81
C THR A 477 95.10 26.97 26.65
N ALA A 478 93.81 27.14 26.35
CA ALA A 478 92.76 26.24 26.85
C ALA A 478 92.57 25.07 25.86
N MET A 479 93.10 23.91 26.26
CA MET A 479 92.92 22.62 25.61
C MET A 479 91.49 22.08 25.78
N LEU A 480 90.99 21.38 24.74
CA LEU A 480 89.79 20.55 24.81
C LEU A 480 90.02 19.33 25.74
N PRO A 481 89.01 18.87 26.51
CA PRO A 481 89.07 17.58 27.19
C PRO A 481 88.74 16.40 26.25
N PRO A 482 89.29 15.20 26.50
CA PRO A 482 89.17 14.03 25.63
C PRO A 482 87.87 13.23 25.85
N ARG A 483 87.50 12.47 24.81
CA ARG A 483 86.32 11.59 24.74
C ARG A 483 86.64 10.22 25.40
N ALA A 484 85.85 9.79 26.37
CA ALA A 484 85.90 8.43 26.93
C ALA A 484 84.83 7.53 26.28
N PRO A 485 85.06 6.21 26.13
CA PRO A 485 84.12 5.28 25.49
C PRO A 485 83.05 4.74 26.46
N ASP A 486 81.87 4.45 25.91
CA ASP A 486 80.65 4.04 26.60
C ASP A 486 80.78 2.68 27.32
N ALA A 487 80.47 2.67 28.62
CA ALA A 487 80.55 1.51 29.52
C ALA A 487 79.16 0.92 29.89
N SER A 488 78.17 0.96 28.99
CA SER A 488 76.79 0.57 29.32
C SER A 488 76.26 -0.69 28.64
N MET A 489 77.02 -1.35 27.75
CA MET A 489 76.55 -2.59 27.10
C MET A 489 76.95 -3.88 27.83
N HIS A 490 78.05 -3.91 28.58
CA HIS A 490 78.49 -5.13 29.29
C HIS A 490 77.75 -5.41 30.61
N GLN A 491 76.99 -4.46 31.15
CA GLN A 491 76.26 -4.64 32.41
C GLN A 491 74.83 -5.19 32.24
N LEU A 492 74.29 -5.20 31.01
CA LEU A 492 72.99 -5.82 30.75
C LEU A 492 73.09 -7.34 30.53
N ASP A 493 74.15 -7.82 29.87
CA ASP A 493 74.33 -9.26 29.63
C ASP A 493 74.58 -10.03 30.94
N GLN A 494 75.28 -9.44 31.92
CA GLN A 494 75.55 -10.10 33.21
C GLN A 494 74.35 -10.13 34.17
N LEU A 495 73.30 -9.35 33.92
CA LEU A 495 72.09 -9.32 34.76
C LEU A 495 71.00 -10.28 34.28
N MET A 496 71.02 -10.71 33.01
CA MET A 496 70.08 -11.70 32.48
C MET A 496 70.40 -13.14 32.91
N GLU A 497 71.66 -13.43 33.26
CA GLU A 497 72.09 -14.78 33.65
C GLU A 497 71.91 -15.10 35.15
N ARG A 498 71.70 -14.09 36.00
CA ARG A 498 71.80 -14.28 37.46
C ARG A 498 70.48 -14.47 38.21
N GLU A 499 69.35 -13.92 37.74
CA GLU A 499 68.08 -13.95 38.50
C GLU A 499 66.83 -14.08 37.59
N PRO A 500 66.62 -15.23 36.89
CA PRO A 500 65.45 -15.45 36.04
C PRO A 500 64.12 -15.47 36.82
N GLU A 501 64.14 -15.79 38.11
CA GLU A 501 62.93 -15.93 38.93
C GLU A 501 62.25 -14.59 39.26
N ARG A 502 63.01 -13.49 39.33
CA ARG A 502 62.43 -12.16 39.59
C ARG A 502 61.68 -11.59 38.39
N VAL A 503 62.11 -11.92 37.17
CA VAL A 503 61.41 -11.54 35.94
C VAL A 503 60.09 -12.31 35.82
N ALA A 504 60.08 -13.59 36.18
CA ALA A 504 58.86 -14.39 36.21
C ALA A 504 57.84 -13.88 37.25
N ALA A 505 58.30 -13.43 38.43
CA ALA A 505 57.43 -12.86 39.45
C ALA A 505 56.77 -11.53 39.01
N GLN A 506 57.52 -10.69 38.27
CA GLN A 506 57.00 -9.41 37.74
C GLN A 506 55.96 -9.63 36.65
N VAL A 507 56.16 -10.62 35.76
CA VAL A 507 55.19 -11.00 34.72
C VAL A 507 53.92 -11.60 35.33
N LYS A 508 54.06 -12.37 36.43
CA LYS A 508 52.91 -12.95 37.14
C LYS A 508 52.08 -11.91 37.89
N ALA A 509 52.70 -10.84 38.38
CA ALA A 509 52.00 -9.71 39.00
C ALA A 509 51.16 -8.92 37.97
N TRP A 510 51.65 -8.78 36.73
CA TRP A 510 50.90 -8.12 35.66
C TRP A 510 49.77 -8.96 35.06
N MET A 511 49.76 -10.28 35.26
CA MET A 511 48.64 -11.14 34.87
C MET A 511 47.51 -11.23 35.91
N ALA A 512 47.69 -10.67 37.11
CA ALA A 512 46.73 -10.78 38.20
C ALA A 512 45.87 -9.51 38.42
N GLU A 513 46.04 -8.48 37.59
CA GLU A 513 45.37 -7.17 37.73
C GLU A 513 44.47 -6.82 36.54
N ASP A 514 43.97 -7.83 35.81
CA ASP A 514 42.87 -7.74 34.83
C ASP A 514 41.70 -8.66 35.22
#